data_AF-A0A2W4TJC4-F1
#
_entry.id   AF-A0A2W4TJC4-F1
#
_cell.length_a   1.000
_cell.length_b   1.000
_cell.length_c   1.000
_cell.angle_alpha   90.00
_cell.angle_beta   90.00
_cell.angle_gamma   90.00
#
_symmetry.space_group_name_H-M   'P 1'
#
loop_
_entity.id
_entity.type
_entity.pdbx_description
1 polymer ?
#
loop_
_entity_poly.entity_id
_entity_poly.type
_entity_poly.pdbx_seq_one_letter_code
_entity_poly.pdbx_strand_id
1 'polypeptide(L)'
;MKNLSFKSAFIAVSISVALGYAGLASAYYSAGVPPDQPLVLDPGGNNANATDLAVVTCGSGTDHFSAAVQDLSPPVSGLLVSLHILSENASAGVNYMATATDGVSGNGGWSDIASVYAGPGTYYLSVVKTNVGSRNFAVGWDCRDVNNNSMGTTINVLQMQ
;
A
#
# COMPACT_ATOMS: atom_id res chain seq x y z
N MET A 1 -35.74 42.44 -3.92
CA MET A 1 -35.26 41.43 -4.89
C MET A 1 -34.37 40.44 -4.16
N LYS A 2 -34.56 39.15 -4.44
CA LYS A 2 -34.08 37.99 -3.66
C LYS A 2 -32.58 37.77 -3.85
N ASN A 3 -31.76 37.92 -2.80
CA ASN A 3 -30.39 37.41 -2.78
C ASN A 3 -30.41 35.95 -2.30
N LEU A 4 -30.73 35.04 -3.22
CA LEU A 4 -30.86 33.60 -2.92
C LEU A 4 -29.95 32.73 -3.79
N SER A 5 -28.77 33.22 -4.16
CA SER A 5 -27.91 32.54 -5.15
C SER A 5 -26.43 32.51 -4.77
N PHE A 6 -26.09 32.15 -3.53
CA PHE A 6 -24.68 31.91 -3.17
C PHE A 6 -24.42 30.75 -2.20
N LYS A 7 -25.45 30.06 -1.70
CA LYS A 7 -25.28 28.93 -0.75
C LYS A 7 -25.21 27.55 -1.43
N SER A 8 -25.78 27.39 -2.62
CA SER A 8 -25.92 26.08 -3.27
C SER A 8 -24.69 25.62 -4.06
N ALA A 9 -23.77 26.53 -4.40
CA ALA A 9 -22.59 26.19 -5.22
C ALA A 9 -21.44 25.54 -4.41
N PHE A 10 -21.33 25.82 -3.12
CA PHE A 10 -20.23 25.29 -2.30
C PHE A 10 -20.45 23.84 -1.86
N ILE A 11 -21.70 23.41 -1.69
CA ILE A 11 -22.00 22.06 -1.21
C ILE A 11 -21.76 21.01 -2.32
N ALA A 12 -21.98 21.38 -3.58
CA ALA A 12 -21.82 20.45 -4.70
C ALA A 12 -20.37 20.09 -5.00
N VAL A 13 -19.41 21.00 -4.76
CA VAL A 13 -17.98 20.74 -5.05
C VAL A 13 -17.36 19.82 -3.98
N SER A 14 -17.78 19.93 -2.72
CA SER A 14 -17.27 19.10 -1.63
C SER A 14 -17.69 17.63 -1.74
N ILE A 15 -18.86 17.35 -2.31
CA ILE A 15 -19.37 15.98 -2.47
C ILE A 15 -18.61 15.23 -3.58
N SER A 16 -18.18 15.92 -4.64
CA SER A 16 -17.41 15.30 -5.73
C SER A 16 -16.00 14.91 -5.32
N VAL A 17 -15.35 15.66 -4.43
CA VAL A 17 -14.02 15.31 -3.90
C VAL A 17 -14.09 14.10 -2.98
N ALA A 18 -15.17 13.95 -2.20
CA ALA A 18 -15.35 12.80 -1.31
C ALA A 18 -15.60 11.48 -2.07
N LEU A 19 -16.28 11.53 -3.23
CA LEU A 19 -16.56 10.33 -4.03
C LEU A 19 -15.34 9.81 -4.81
N GLY A 20 -14.38 10.68 -5.15
CA GLY A 20 -13.11 10.25 -5.75
C GLY A 20 -12.25 9.41 -4.82
N TYR A 21 -12.35 9.64 -3.50
CA TYR A 21 -11.66 8.81 -2.49
C TYR A 21 -12.39 7.50 -2.18
N ALA A 22 -13.70 7.40 -2.42
CA ALA A 22 -14.45 6.17 -2.19
C ALA A 22 -14.07 5.05 -3.20
N GLY A 23 -13.62 5.41 -4.40
CA GLY A 23 -13.07 4.45 -5.37
C GLY A 23 -11.70 3.88 -4.99
N LEU A 24 -11.00 4.52 -4.06
CA LEU A 24 -9.69 4.05 -3.57
C LEU A 24 -9.81 3.11 -2.38
N ALA A 25 -11.00 2.94 -1.80
CA ALA A 25 -11.21 2.24 -0.53
C ALA A 25 -11.41 0.72 -0.66
N SER A 26 -11.37 0.16 -1.88
CA SER A 26 -11.81 -1.22 -2.15
C SER A 26 -10.70 -2.10 -2.72
N ALA A 27 -9.58 -2.19 -2.00
CA ALA A 27 -8.76 -3.41 -1.83
C ALA A 27 -7.47 -3.04 -1.07
N TYR A 28 -7.56 -2.86 0.24
CA TYR A 28 -6.38 -2.93 1.10
C TYR A 28 -6.61 -4.15 2.00
N TYR A 29 -6.02 -5.29 1.64
CA TYR A 29 -6.06 -6.52 2.43
C TYR A 29 -4.78 -6.63 3.24
N SER A 30 -4.78 -7.28 4.40
CA SER A 30 -3.55 -7.73 5.08
C SER A 30 -3.04 -9.01 4.41
N ALA A 31 -1.76 -9.04 4.03
CA ALA A 31 -1.18 -10.08 3.16
C ALA A 31 -1.34 -11.45 3.79
N GLY A 32 -2.19 -12.32 3.21
CA GLY A 32 -2.29 -13.73 3.56
C GLY A 32 -2.65 -14.05 5.01
N VAL A 33 -3.09 -13.07 5.80
CA VAL A 33 -3.41 -13.23 7.22
C VAL A 33 -4.88 -12.82 7.41
N PRO A 34 -5.69 -13.59 8.18
CA PRO A 34 -7.06 -13.19 8.52
C PRO A 34 -7.09 -11.74 9.01
N PRO A 35 -8.19 -11.00 8.79
CA PRO A 35 -8.30 -9.57 9.18
C PRO A 35 -8.06 -9.29 10.67
N ASP A 36 -7.90 -10.35 11.47
CA ASP A 36 -7.79 -10.33 12.93
C ASP A 36 -6.35 -10.53 13.45
N GLN A 37 -5.35 -10.72 12.57
CA GLN A 37 -3.96 -11.00 12.96
C GLN A 37 -2.98 -10.03 12.27
N PRO A 38 -2.19 -9.25 13.02
CA PRO A 38 -1.17 -8.38 12.45
C PRO A 38 0.05 -9.18 11.96
N LEU A 39 0.62 -8.81 10.81
CA LEU A 39 1.91 -9.35 10.40
C LEU A 39 2.99 -8.78 11.32
N VAL A 40 3.91 -9.63 11.78
CA VAL A 40 4.98 -9.24 12.71
C VAL A 40 6.33 -9.37 12.02
N LEU A 41 6.93 -8.23 11.68
CA LEU A 41 8.29 -8.14 11.19
C LEU A 41 9.26 -8.26 12.36
N ASP A 42 10.20 -9.20 12.26
CA ASP A 42 11.19 -9.50 13.30
C ASP A 42 10.55 -9.69 14.69
N PRO A 43 9.83 -10.79 14.95
CA PRO A 43 9.24 -11.05 16.26
C PRO A 43 10.26 -11.02 17.42
N GLY A 44 11.54 -11.32 17.13
CA GLY A 44 12.64 -11.25 18.10
C GLY A 44 13.18 -9.84 18.34
N GLY A 45 12.88 -8.89 17.45
CA GLY A 45 13.28 -7.48 17.54
C GLY A 45 14.78 -7.24 17.49
N ASN A 46 15.59 -8.22 17.11
CA ASN A 46 17.06 -8.16 17.20
C ASN A 46 17.74 -7.92 15.84
N ASN A 47 17.02 -7.96 14.73
CA ASN A 47 17.57 -7.77 13.39
C ASN A 47 17.14 -6.42 12.82
N ALA A 48 18.07 -5.45 12.75
CA ALA A 48 17.78 -4.12 12.22
C ALA A 48 17.39 -4.12 10.73
N ASN A 49 17.72 -5.18 9.99
CA ASN A 49 17.49 -5.29 8.55
C ASN A 49 16.46 -6.38 8.21
N ALA A 50 15.62 -6.75 9.18
CA ALA A 50 14.60 -7.76 8.93
C ALA A 50 13.69 -7.35 7.77
N THR A 51 13.35 -8.33 6.94
CA THR A 51 12.70 -8.13 5.65
C THR A 51 11.68 -9.22 5.43
N ASP A 52 10.40 -8.87 5.30
CA ASP A 52 9.36 -9.78 4.82
C ASP A 52 9.17 -9.64 3.30
N LEU A 53 8.77 -10.72 2.64
CA LEU A 53 8.53 -10.78 1.20
C LEU A 53 7.15 -11.35 0.88
N ALA A 54 6.52 -10.84 -0.17
CA ALA A 54 5.33 -11.40 -0.77
C ALA A 54 5.45 -11.37 -2.30
N VAL A 55 4.76 -12.29 -2.94
CA VAL A 55 4.65 -12.38 -4.39
C VAL A 55 3.18 -12.16 -4.75
N VAL A 56 2.94 -11.17 -5.59
CA VAL A 56 1.61 -10.79 -6.06
C VAL A 56 1.54 -11.02 -7.57
N THR A 57 0.49 -11.68 -8.02
CA THR A 57 0.26 -11.88 -9.46
C THR A 57 -0.93 -11.04 -9.90
N CYS A 58 -0.69 -10.13 -10.84
CA CYS A 58 -1.71 -9.32 -11.48
C CYS A 58 -2.19 -9.96 -12.80
N GLY A 59 -3.51 -10.03 -12.98
CA GLY A 59 -4.14 -10.63 -14.15
C GLY A 59 -4.15 -9.73 -15.39
N SER A 60 -4.68 -10.26 -16.49
CA SER A 60 -4.88 -9.51 -17.74
C SER A 60 -5.72 -8.24 -17.54
N GLY A 61 -5.39 -7.16 -18.24
CA GLY A 61 -6.09 -5.87 -18.14
C GLY A 61 -5.57 -4.97 -17.01
N THR A 62 -4.64 -5.46 -16.20
CA THR A 62 -3.88 -4.62 -15.26
C THR A 62 -3.02 -3.63 -16.05
N ASP A 63 -3.05 -2.37 -15.63
CA ASP A 63 -2.16 -1.30 -16.05
C ASP A 63 -0.99 -1.16 -15.05
N HIS A 64 -1.29 -1.18 -13.75
CA HIS A 64 -0.29 -1.03 -12.70
C HIS A 64 -0.64 -1.77 -11.42
N PHE A 65 0.38 -1.99 -10.58
CA PHE A 65 0.25 -2.50 -9.23
C PHE A 65 0.57 -1.39 -8.22
N SER A 66 -0.26 -1.26 -7.20
CA SER A 66 -0.12 -0.26 -6.13
C SER A 66 -0.07 -0.93 -4.77
N ALA A 67 0.76 -0.42 -3.87
CA ALA A 67 0.76 -0.85 -2.48
C ALA A 67 1.19 0.26 -1.51
N ALA A 68 0.76 0.14 -0.26
CA ALA A 68 1.13 1.00 0.86
C ALA A 68 1.35 0.14 2.12
N VAL A 69 2.10 0.67 3.08
CA VAL A 69 2.37 0.02 4.36
C VAL A 69 1.87 0.89 5.51
N GLN A 70 1.46 0.26 6.60
CA GLN A 70 0.97 0.90 7.80
C GLN A 70 1.68 0.27 9.00
N ASP A 71 2.31 1.10 9.83
CA ASP A 71 2.93 0.64 11.07
C ASP A 71 1.92 0.68 12.23
N LEU A 72 1.59 -0.50 12.74
CA LEU A 72 0.60 -0.71 13.80
C LEU A 72 1.23 -0.85 15.19
N SER A 73 2.54 -0.66 15.30
CA SER A 73 3.25 -0.81 16.56
C SER A 73 3.34 0.51 17.33
N PRO A 74 3.69 0.51 18.63
CA PRO A 74 3.99 1.75 19.35
C PRO A 74 5.13 2.54 18.68
N PRO A 75 5.13 3.89 18.75
CA PRO A 75 6.17 4.72 18.14
C PRO A 75 7.55 4.43 18.73
N VAL A 76 8.55 4.23 17.87
CA VAL A 76 9.96 4.08 18.25
C VAL A 76 10.81 5.03 17.41
N SER A 77 11.58 5.89 18.08
CA SER A 77 12.40 6.89 17.41
C SER A 77 13.43 6.24 16.47
N GLY A 78 13.42 6.66 15.20
CA GLY A 78 14.36 6.16 14.18
C GLY A 78 14.06 4.76 13.65
N LEU A 79 12.92 4.16 14.04
CA LEU A 79 12.46 2.87 13.53
C LEU A 79 11.26 3.10 12.62
N LEU A 80 11.52 3.09 11.31
CA LEU A 80 10.53 3.24 10.26
C LEU A 80 10.33 1.91 9.54
N VAL A 81 9.15 1.77 8.94
CA VAL A 81 8.79 0.64 8.08
C VAL A 81 8.68 1.13 6.64
N SER A 82 9.34 0.44 5.72
CA SER A 82 9.36 0.77 4.30
C SER A 82 8.87 -0.41 3.48
N LEU A 83 8.24 -0.11 2.35
CA LEU A 83 7.73 -1.04 1.38
C LEU A 83 8.41 -0.80 0.03
N HIS A 84 8.84 -1.89 -0.62
CA HIS A 84 9.47 -1.89 -1.92
C HIS A 84 8.70 -2.80 -2.87
N ILE A 85 8.38 -2.29 -4.06
CA ILE A 85 7.74 -3.02 -5.15
C ILE A 85 8.76 -3.22 -6.25
N LEU A 86 8.82 -4.42 -6.82
CA LEU A 86 9.59 -4.76 -8.02
C LEU A 86 8.72 -5.59 -8.96
N SER A 87 8.60 -5.20 -10.23
CA SER A 87 7.98 -6.04 -11.26
C SER A 87 9.02 -6.99 -11.89
N GLU A 88 8.61 -8.22 -12.19
CA GLU A 88 9.42 -9.12 -13.03
C GLU A 88 9.50 -8.65 -14.48
N ASN A 89 8.53 -7.83 -14.91
CA ASN A 89 8.42 -7.35 -16.27
C ASN A 89 9.19 -6.02 -16.45
N ALA A 90 10.52 -6.10 -16.39
CA ALA A 90 11.41 -4.96 -16.56
C ALA A 90 11.32 -4.30 -17.96
N SER A 91 10.65 -4.93 -18.92
CA SER A 91 10.49 -4.44 -20.30
C SER A 91 9.17 -3.68 -20.54
N ALA A 92 8.26 -3.62 -19.56
CA ALA A 92 6.90 -3.09 -19.75
C ALA A 92 6.74 -1.55 -19.63
N GLY A 93 7.78 -0.78 -19.33
CA GLY A 93 7.70 0.68 -19.29
C GLY A 93 8.46 1.37 -18.17
N VAL A 94 8.10 2.64 -17.92
CA VAL A 94 8.91 3.70 -17.29
C VAL A 94 9.26 3.45 -15.82
N ASN A 95 8.48 2.64 -15.07
CA ASN A 95 8.71 2.35 -13.66
C ASN A 95 8.47 0.86 -13.38
N TYR A 96 9.54 0.10 -13.16
CA TYR A 96 9.48 -1.31 -12.74
C TYR A 96 9.78 -1.51 -11.24
N MET A 97 10.10 -0.42 -10.52
CA MET A 97 10.27 -0.41 -9.07
C MET A 97 9.65 0.84 -8.46
N ALA A 98 9.11 0.70 -7.25
CA ALA A 98 8.63 1.82 -6.45
C ALA A 98 8.87 1.57 -4.96
N THR A 99 8.90 2.62 -4.15
CA THR A 99 9.12 2.53 -2.70
C THR A 99 8.24 3.52 -1.99
N ALA A 100 7.71 3.11 -0.84
CA ALA A 100 7.01 3.97 0.10
C ALA A 100 7.54 3.71 1.51
N THR A 101 7.65 4.75 2.32
CA THR A 101 8.07 4.64 3.72
C THR A 101 7.00 5.24 4.60
N ASP A 102 6.60 4.55 5.65
CA ASP A 102 5.84 5.16 6.73
C ASP A 102 6.78 6.11 7.49
N GLY A 103 6.62 7.41 7.22
CA GLY A 103 7.48 8.46 7.77
C GLY A 103 7.25 8.72 9.25
N VAL A 104 6.22 8.15 9.87
CA VAL A 104 5.87 8.37 11.27
C VAL A 104 5.61 7.04 11.95
N SER A 105 6.66 6.48 12.54
CA SER A 105 6.61 5.26 13.36
C SER A 105 5.40 5.22 14.29
N GLY A 106 4.53 4.22 14.10
CA GLY A 106 3.49 3.87 15.06
C GLY A 106 2.34 4.87 15.23
N ASN A 107 2.11 5.74 14.23
CA ASN A 107 0.91 6.58 14.19
C ASN A 107 -0.35 5.81 13.74
N GLY A 108 -0.20 4.55 13.30
CA GLY A 108 -1.28 3.76 12.71
C GLY A 108 -1.82 4.38 11.42
N GLY A 109 -1.06 5.24 10.74
CA GLY A 109 -1.39 5.83 9.45
C GLY A 109 -0.79 5.02 8.31
N TRP A 110 -1.40 5.11 7.12
CA TRP A 110 -0.81 4.56 5.91
C TRP A 110 0.33 5.46 5.41
N SER A 111 1.36 4.83 4.83
CA SER A 111 2.36 5.51 4.01
C SER A 111 1.73 6.13 2.76
N ASP A 112 2.52 6.90 2.01
CA ASP A 112 2.20 7.19 0.61
C ASP A 112 2.06 5.88 -0.20
N ILE A 113 1.31 5.92 -1.30
CA ILE A 113 1.11 4.78 -2.19
C ILE A 113 2.29 4.69 -3.16
N ALA A 114 2.95 3.53 -3.19
CA ALA A 114 3.91 3.16 -4.22
C ALA A 114 3.20 2.47 -5.38
N SER A 115 3.47 2.87 -6.63
CA SER A 115 2.86 2.29 -7.84
C SER A 115 3.89 1.93 -8.90
N VAL A 116 3.74 0.76 -9.51
CA VAL A 116 4.59 0.23 -10.59
C VAL A 116 3.72 -0.04 -11.82
N TYR A 117 4.03 0.66 -12.93
CA TYR A 117 3.26 0.64 -14.17
C TYR A 117 3.89 -0.33 -15.17
N ALA A 118 3.75 -1.62 -14.87
CA ALA A 118 4.34 -2.70 -15.67
C ALA A 118 3.29 -3.68 -16.24
N GLY A 119 2.00 -3.32 -16.14
CA GLY A 119 0.91 -4.13 -16.69
C GLY A 119 0.67 -5.46 -15.97
N PRO A 120 0.17 -6.49 -16.67
CA PRO A 120 -0.01 -7.84 -16.12
C PRO A 120 1.34 -8.51 -15.83
N GLY A 121 1.36 -9.37 -14.81
CA GLY A 121 2.56 -10.14 -14.45
C GLY A 121 2.76 -10.28 -12.94
N THR A 122 3.93 -10.79 -12.56
CA THR A 122 4.32 -10.96 -11.16
C THR A 122 5.04 -9.73 -10.62
N TYR A 123 4.66 -9.36 -9.40
CA TYR A 123 5.25 -8.31 -8.61
C TYR A 123 5.79 -8.92 -7.31
N TYR A 124 7.00 -8.51 -6.95
CA TYR A 124 7.62 -8.79 -5.66
C TYR A 124 7.39 -7.59 -4.76
N LEU A 125 6.88 -7.87 -3.57
CA LEU A 125 6.63 -6.89 -2.53
C LEU A 125 7.48 -7.19 -1.31
N SER A 126 8.32 -6.25 -0.89
CA SER A 126 9.15 -6.40 0.29
C SER A 126 8.81 -5.34 1.32
N VAL A 127 8.75 -5.73 2.59
CA VAL A 127 8.64 -4.80 3.72
C VAL A 127 9.88 -4.92 4.59
N VAL A 128 10.51 -3.79 4.88
CA VAL A 128 11.76 -3.69 5.63
C VAL A 128 11.64 -2.69 6.77
N LYS A 129 12.55 -2.74 7.73
CA LYS A 129 12.67 -1.74 8.80
C LYS A 129 14.07 -1.14 8.89
N THR A 130 14.16 0.02 9.55
CA THR A 130 15.42 0.79 9.63
C THR A 130 16.21 0.57 10.92
N ASN A 131 15.69 -0.19 11.89
CA ASN A 131 16.34 -0.38 13.19
C ASN A 131 15.86 -1.65 13.93
N VAL A 132 16.54 -1.99 15.02
CA VAL A 132 16.12 -3.06 15.96
C VAL A 132 14.79 -2.71 16.62
N GLY A 133 14.00 -3.74 16.93
CA GLY A 133 12.63 -3.63 17.45
C GLY A 133 11.62 -4.34 16.54
N SER A 134 10.74 -5.13 17.13
CA SER A 134 9.68 -5.83 16.41
C SER A 134 8.63 -4.84 15.91
N ARG A 135 8.11 -5.04 14.69
CA ARG A 135 7.02 -4.21 14.14
C ARG A 135 5.82 -5.03 13.72
N ASN A 136 4.66 -4.64 14.23
CA ASN A 136 3.38 -5.04 13.68
C ASN A 136 3.07 -4.12 12.51
N PHE A 137 2.77 -4.69 11.35
CA PHE A 137 2.45 -3.91 10.17
C PHE A 137 1.27 -4.50 9.41
N ALA A 138 0.61 -3.64 8.66
CA ALA A 138 -0.30 -4.02 7.59
C ALA A 138 0.26 -3.51 6.27
N VAL A 139 0.00 -4.26 5.22
CA VAL A 139 0.19 -3.82 3.84
C VAL A 139 -1.20 -3.70 3.26
N GLY A 140 -1.42 -2.75 2.36
CA GLY A 140 -2.56 -2.77 1.47
C GLY A 140 -2.05 -2.78 0.04
N TRP A 141 -2.63 -3.58 -0.84
CA TRP A 141 -2.20 -3.69 -2.22
C TRP A 141 -3.35 -3.95 -3.20
N ASP A 142 -3.15 -3.55 -4.44
CA ASP A 142 -4.16 -3.67 -5.49
C ASP A 142 -3.54 -3.69 -6.89
N CYS A 143 -4.08 -4.52 -7.78
CA CYS A 143 -3.79 -4.47 -9.21
C CYS A 143 -4.90 -3.64 -9.87
N ARG A 144 -4.53 -2.65 -10.68
CA ARG A 144 -5.46 -1.64 -11.18
C ARG A 144 -5.44 -1.54 -12.69
N ASP A 145 -6.59 -1.23 -13.28
CA ASP A 145 -6.69 -0.85 -14.68
C ASP A 145 -6.22 0.61 -14.91
N VAL A 146 -6.18 1.01 -16.18
CA VAL A 146 -5.79 2.38 -16.60
C VAL A 146 -6.70 3.48 -16.06
N ASN A 147 -7.89 3.13 -15.57
CA ASN A 147 -8.87 4.04 -14.97
C ASN A 147 -8.81 4.03 -13.43
N ASN A 148 -7.81 3.38 -12.83
CA ASN A 148 -7.66 3.16 -11.38
C ASN A 148 -8.74 2.29 -10.74
N ASN A 149 -9.46 1.47 -11.50
CA ASN A 149 -10.38 0.49 -10.92
C ASN A 149 -9.59 -0.73 -10.41
N SER A 150 -9.94 -1.22 -9.22
CA SER A 150 -9.40 -2.48 -8.71
C SER A 150 -9.81 -3.64 -9.61
N MET A 151 -8.83 -4.44 -10.01
CA MET A 151 -9.02 -5.63 -10.85
C MET A 151 -9.01 -6.92 -10.01
N GLY A 152 -8.84 -6.80 -8.69
CA GLY A 152 -8.58 -7.93 -7.80
C GLY A 152 -7.15 -8.48 -7.94
N THR A 153 -6.69 -9.18 -6.91
CA THR A 153 -5.31 -9.69 -6.84
C THR A 153 -5.28 -11.11 -6.29
N THR A 154 -4.25 -11.88 -6.68
CA THR A 154 -3.87 -13.11 -5.98
C THR A 154 -2.51 -12.88 -5.32
N ILE A 155 -2.43 -13.11 -4.01
CA ILE A 155 -1.21 -12.93 -3.22
C ILE A 155 -0.74 -14.26 -2.63
N ASN A 156 0.56 -14.50 -2.72
CA ASN A 156 1.26 -15.54 -1.98
C ASN A 156 2.27 -14.88 -1.06
N VAL A 157 2.08 -15.01 0.25
CA VAL A 157 3.03 -14.46 1.23
C VAL A 157 4.18 -15.44 1.40
N LEU A 158 5.40 -14.95 1.17
CA LEU A 158 6.62 -15.70 1.38
C LEU A 158 7.32 -15.11 2.59
N GLN A 159 6.85 -15.44 3.80
CA GLN A 159 7.52 -14.97 5.01
C GLN A 159 8.97 -15.46 5.00
N MET A 160 9.91 -14.53 4.99
CA MET A 160 11.34 -14.80 5.10
C MET A 160 11.80 -14.08 6.36
N GLN A 161 12.29 -14.81 7.36
CA GLN A 161 12.76 -14.25 8.63
C GLN A 161 14.26 -13.96 8.60
#